data_AF-A0A524MEI8-F1
#
_entry.id   AF-A0A524MEI8-F1
#
_cell.length_a   1.000
_cell.length_b   1.000
_cell.length_c   1.000
_cell.angle_alpha   90.00
_cell.angle_beta   90.00
_cell.angle_gamma   90.00
#
_symmetry.space_group_name_H-M   'P 1'
#
loop_
_entity.id
_entity.type
_entity.pdbx_description
1 polymer ?
#
loop_
_entity_poly.entity_id
_entity_poly.type
_entity_poly.pdbx_seq_one_letter_code
_entity_poly.pdbx_strand_id
1 'polypeptide(L)'
;MPERWVEASVASSYVFGPGEGVYDFTDYGYLWWRMDAVIGGERLASYTAAGSGGQRLIVTPDLDTIVVFTGGNHDSYEPVDEIMIRHILP
;
A
#
# COMPACT_ATOMS: atom_id res chain seq x y z
N MET A 1 -15.71 -13.35 -6.65
CA MET A 1 -16.17 -12.48 -5.53
C MET A 1 -17.21 -11.51 -6.09
N PRO A 2 -18.22 -11.08 -5.31
CA PRO A 2 -19.07 -9.95 -5.69
C PRO A 2 -18.27 -8.64 -5.72
N GLU A 3 -18.53 -7.77 -6.70
CA GLU A 3 -17.88 -6.45 -6.84
C GLU A 3 -18.00 -5.61 -5.55
N ARG A 4 -19.22 -5.55 -5.00
CA ARG A 4 -19.49 -4.90 -3.70
C ARG A 4 -18.59 -5.36 -2.55
N TRP A 5 -18.08 -6.60 -2.60
CA TRP A 5 -17.19 -7.10 -1.56
C TRP A 5 -15.77 -6.62 -1.77
N VAL A 6 -15.30 -6.53 -3.02
CA VAL A 6 -13.99 -5.96 -3.36
C VAL A 6 -13.95 -4.51 -2.89
N GLU A 7 -14.94 -3.70 -3.28
CA GLU A 7 -15.07 -2.30 -2.89
C GLU A 7 -15.11 -2.14 -1.36
N ALA A 8 -15.97 -2.90 -0.68
CA ALA A 8 -16.06 -2.82 0.78
C ALA A 8 -14.77 -3.24 1.48
N SER A 9 -14.01 -4.20 0.92
CA SER A 9 -12.79 -4.69 1.55
C SER A 9 -11.65 -3.66 1.56
N VAL A 10 -11.62 -2.76 0.57
CA VAL A 10 -10.60 -1.71 0.45
C VAL A 10 -11.12 -0.32 0.83
N ALA A 11 -12.38 -0.21 1.24
CA ALA A 11 -12.93 1.02 1.79
C ALA A 11 -12.37 1.31 3.19
N SER A 12 -12.20 2.59 3.53
CA SER A 12 -11.77 3.00 4.87
C SER A 12 -12.75 2.47 5.92
N SER A 13 -12.24 1.67 6.85
CA SER A 13 -12.95 1.25 8.07
C SER A 13 -12.40 1.95 9.29
N TYR A 14 -11.10 2.28 9.30
CA TYR A 14 -10.46 3.00 10.40
C TYR A 14 -9.36 3.92 9.87
N VAL A 15 -9.30 5.14 10.43
CA VAL A 15 -8.32 6.16 10.07
C VAL A 15 -7.29 6.27 11.18
N PHE A 16 -6.01 6.10 10.85
CA PHE A 16 -4.93 6.22 11.83
C PHE A 16 -4.39 7.64 11.95
N GLY A 17 -4.41 8.41 10.85
CA GLY A 17 -3.93 9.79 10.82
C GLY A 17 -3.12 10.11 9.56
N PRO A 18 -2.40 11.23 9.53
CA PRO A 18 -1.51 11.54 8.43
C PRO A 18 -0.47 10.43 8.26
N GLY A 19 -0.18 10.07 7.00
CA GLY A 19 0.86 9.10 6.70
C GLY A 19 2.25 9.69 6.93
N GLU A 20 3.28 8.84 6.85
CA GLU A 20 4.68 9.26 6.96
C GLU A 20 5.38 9.25 5.59
N GLY A 21 6.28 10.22 5.38
CA GLY A 21 7.10 10.29 4.18
C GLY A 21 6.30 10.68 2.93
N VAL A 22 6.30 9.79 1.93
CA VAL A 22 5.57 9.99 0.66
C VAL A 22 4.11 9.53 0.73
N TYR A 23 3.72 8.89 1.84
CA TYR A 23 2.36 8.45 2.04
C TYR A 23 1.61 9.55 2.78
N ASP A 24 0.56 10.09 2.15
CA ASP A 24 -0.20 11.21 2.70
C ASP A 24 -1.11 10.78 3.85
N PHE A 25 -1.52 9.52 3.85
CA PHE A 25 -2.54 9.01 4.75
C PHE A 25 -2.37 7.53 4.97
N THR A 26 -2.55 7.11 6.23
CA THR A 26 -2.63 5.69 6.57
C THR A 26 -4.00 5.42 7.14
N ASP A 27 -4.79 4.65 6.41
CA ASP A 27 -6.06 4.10 6.87
C ASP A 27 -6.13 2.60 6.57
N TYR A 28 -7.24 1.99 6.98
CA TYR A 28 -7.34 0.55 6.96
C TYR A 28 -8.75 0.09 6.64
N GLY A 29 -8.86 -0.88 5.74
CA GLY A 29 -10.09 -1.57 5.38
C GLY A 29 -10.18 -2.95 6.03
N TYR A 30 -10.72 -3.92 5.30
CA TYR A 30 -10.79 -5.30 5.77
C TYR A 30 -9.50 -6.04 5.42
N LEU A 31 -8.54 -5.99 6.35
CA LEU A 31 -7.21 -6.60 6.23
C LEU A 31 -6.24 -5.89 5.27
N TRP A 32 -6.64 -4.72 4.75
CA TRP A 32 -5.85 -3.91 3.83
C TRP A 32 -5.42 -2.61 4.49
N TRP A 33 -4.12 -2.35 4.50
CA TRP A 33 -3.61 -1.00 4.65
C TRP A 33 -3.94 -0.22 3.39
N ARG A 34 -4.34 1.03 3.52
CA ARG A 34 -4.39 1.95 2.38
C ARG A 34 -3.41 3.07 2.64
N MET A 35 -2.47 3.18 1.71
CA MET A 35 -1.27 3.98 1.83
C MET A 35 -1.10 4.70 0.50
N ASP A 36 -1.85 5.78 0.34
CA ASP A 36 -1.88 6.52 -0.93
C ASP A 36 -0.50 7.16 -1.16
N ALA A 37 0.11 6.87 -2.30
CA ALA A 37 1.41 7.43 -2.68
C ALA A 37 1.21 8.80 -3.33
N VAL A 38 2.02 9.80 -2.95
CA VAL A 38 2.02 11.10 -3.61
C VAL A 38 3.19 11.23 -4.57
N ILE A 39 2.89 11.33 -5.87
CA ILE A 39 3.87 11.43 -6.94
C ILE A 39 3.52 12.57 -7.87
N GLY A 40 4.45 13.51 -8.07
CA GLY A 40 4.22 14.67 -8.91
C GLY A 40 3.08 15.59 -8.45
N GLY A 41 2.64 15.47 -7.19
CA GLY A 41 1.46 16.17 -6.66
C GLY A 41 0.12 15.46 -6.90
N GLU A 42 0.14 14.31 -7.58
CA GLU A 42 -1.02 13.43 -7.72
C GLU A 42 -1.01 12.35 -6.63
N ARG A 43 -2.21 11.99 -6.19
CA ARG A 43 -2.41 10.94 -5.19
C ARG A 43 -2.82 9.65 -5.89
N LEU A 44 -2.02 8.61 -5.74
CA LEU A 44 -2.27 7.29 -6.28
C LEU A 44 -2.78 6.37 -5.18
N ALA A 45 -4.01 5.91 -5.32
CA ALA A 45 -4.62 4.98 -4.36
C ALA A 45 -3.83 3.67 -4.35
N SER A 46 -3.42 3.21 -3.16
CA SER A 46 -2.72 1.93 -3.02
C SER A 46 -3.25 1.12 -1.85
N TYR A 47 -3.56 -0.15 -2.12
CA TYR A 47 -4.04 -1.12 -1.13
C TYR A 47 -2.96 -2.16 -0.88
N THR A 48 -2.58 -2.32 0.39
CA THR A 48 -1.41 -3.09 0.79
C THR A 48 -1.76 -4.14 1.82
N ALA A 49 -1.48 -5.40 1.51
CA ALA A 49 -1.37 -6.46 2.50
C ALA A 49 0.09 -6.57 2.93
N ALA A 50 0.34 -6.44 4.24
CA ALA A 50 1.67 -6.35 4.82
C ALA A 50 1.92 -7.48 5.81
N GLY A 51 3.06 -8.16 5.68
CA GLY A 51 3.56 -9.12 6.66
C GLY A 51 4.90 -8.68 7.26
N SER A 52 5.21 -9.19 8.45
CA SER A 52 6.53 -9.04 9.07
C SER A 52 7.56 -9.85 8.28
N GLY A 53 8.71 -9.24 7.96
CA GLY A 53 9.73 -9.85 7.11
C GLY A 53 9.93 -9.14 5.77
N GLY A 54 9.23 -8.03 5.53
CA GLY A 54 9.29 -7.28 4.28
C GLY A 54 8.40 -7.81 3.16
N GLN A 55 7.51 -8.77 3.42
CA GLN A 55 6.51 -9.16 2.41
C GLN A 55 5.38 -8.13 2.30
N ARG A 56 5.07 -7.78 1.05
CA ARG A 56 4.03 -6.81 0.69
C ARG A 56 3.35 -7.27 -0.59
N LEU A 57 2.03 -7.21 -0.63
CA LEU A 57 1.26 -7.21 -1.87
C LEU A 57 0.60 -5.85 -1.97
N ILE A 58 0.92 -5.10 -3.03
CA ILE A 58 0.51 -3.72 -3.24
C ILE A 58 -0.29 -3.66 -4.54
N VAL A 59 -1.53 -3.17 -4.46
CA VAL A 59 -2.41 -2.95 -5.61
C VAL A 59 -2.56 -1.45 -5.81
N THR A 60 -2.25 -0.97 -7.01
CA THR A 60 -2.38 0.45 -7.39
C THR A 60 -3.30 0.55 -8.61
N PRO A 61 -4.63 0.71 -8.40
CA PRO A 61 -5.61 0.70 -9.49
C PRO A 61 -5.40 1.80 -10.53
N ASP A 62 -4.96 2.98 -10.09
CA ASP A 62 -4.71 4.13 -10.98
C ASP A 62 -3.64 3.83 -12.04
N LEU A 63 -2.77 2.85 -11.78
CA LEU A 63 -1.71 2.39 -12.67
C LEU A 63 -1.99 1.01 -13.29
N ASP A 64 -3.17 0.42 -13.03
CA ASP A 64 -3.51 -0.97 -13.41
C ASP A 64 -2.41 -1.98 -13.07
N THR A 65 -1.82 -1.84 -11.87
CA THR A 65 -0.60 -2.56 -11.50
C THR A 65 -0.73 -3.24 -10.13
N ILE A 66 -0.14 -4.44 -10.03
CA ILE A 66 0.07 -5.16 -8.77
C ILE A 66 1.56 -5.45 -8.62
N VAL A 67 2.11 -5.11 -7.46
CA VAL A 67 3.50 -5.37 -7.10
C VAL A 67 3.54 -6.32 -5.91
N VAL A 68 4.37 -7.35 -6.00
CA VAL A 68 4.55 -8.33 -4.92
C VAL A 68 6.00 -8.38 -4.51
N PHE A 69 6.24 -8.09 -3.23
CA PHE A 69 7.51 -8.35 -2.56
C PHE A 69 7.36 -9.57 -1.68
N THR A 70 8.29 -10.50 -1.84
CA THR A 70 8.44 -11.64 -0.94
C THR A 70 9.71 -11.42 -0.12
N GLY A 71 9.66 -11.74 1.17
CA GLY A 71 10.73 -11.44 2.10
C GLY A 71 10.73 -12.37 3.31
N GLY A 72 11.80 -12.26 4.09
CA GLY A 72 11.99 -12.93 5.39
C GLY A 72 12.96 -12.15 6.28
N ASN A 73 13.00 -10.82 6.10
CA ASN A 73 13.89 -9.93 6.82
C ASN A 73 13.23 -9.46 8.12
N HIS A 74 13.38 -10.24 9.19
CA HIS A 74 12.70 -9.99 10.46
C HIS A 74 13.50 -9.13 11.44
N ASP A 75 14.81 -9.02 11.23
CA ASP A 75 15.76 -8.48 12.21
C ASP A 75 16.43 -7.18 11.75
N SER A 76 16.08 -6.66 10.57
CA SER A 76 16.67 -5.45 10.02
C SER A 76 15.68 -4.62 9.20
N TYR A 77 16.11 -3.44 8.77
CA TYR A 77 15.28 -2.50 8.01
C TYR A 77 14.74 -3.12 6.70
N GLU A 78 13.45 -2.91 6.43
CA GLU A 78 12.74 -3.39 5.23
C GLU A 78 12.67 -2.25 4.18
N PRO A 79 13.33 -2.35 3.01
CA PRO A 79 13.42 -1.24 2.05
C PRO A 79 12.26 -1.22 1.02
N VAL A 80 11.13 -1.88 1.30
CA VAL A 80 10.08 -2.11 0.30
C VAL A 80 9.50 -0.81 -0.24
N ASP A 81 9.18 0.12 0.66
CA ASP A 81 8.59 1.40 0.29
C ASP A 81 9.59 2.23 -0.53
N GLU A 82 10.88 2.23 -0.18
CA GLU A 82 11.92 2.91 -0.95
C GLU A 82 12.05 2.36 -2.38
N ILE A 83 11.97 1.04 -2.54
CA ILE A 83 12.04 0.39 -3.85
C ILE A 83 10.81 0.76 -4.68
N MET A 84 9.62 0.73 -4.08
CA MET A 84 8.38 1.14 -4.74
C MET A 84 8.50 2.56 -5.32
N ILE A 85 8.92 3.50 -4.48
CA ILE A 85 8.97 4.93 -4.84
C ILE A 85 10.06 5.23 -5.87
N ARG A 86 11.25 4.64 -5.72
CA ARG A 86 12.41 5.03 -6.53
C ARG A 86 12.52 4.29 -7.86
N HIS A 87 11.87 3.12 -7.97
CA HIS A 87 12.15 2.19 -9.06
C HIS A 87 10.92 1.60 -9.75
N ILE A 88 9.74 1.65 -9.13
CA ILE A 88 8.54 1.00 -9.67
C ILE A 88 7.47 2.02 -10.05
N LEU A 89 7.19 2.94 -9.15
CA LEU A 89 6.25 4.02 -9.41
C LEU A 89 6.89 5.07 -10.35
N PRO A 90 6.07 5.74 -11.18
CA PRO A 90 6.54 6.66 -12.22
C PRO A 90 7.19 7.95 -11.69
#